data_AF-A0A9E6ER55-F1
#
_entry.id   AF-A0A9E6ER55-F1
#
_cell.length_a   1.000
_cell.length_b   1.000
_cell.length_c   1.000
_cell.angle_alpha   90.00
_cell.angle_beta   90.00
_cell.angle_gamma   90.00
#
_symmetry.space_group_name_H-M   'P 1'
#
loop_
_entity.id
_entity.type
_entity.pdbx_description
1 polymer ?
#
loop_
_entity_poly.entity_id
_entity_poly.type
_entity_poly.pdbx_seq_one_letter_code
_entity_poly.pdbx_strand_id
1 'polypeptide(L)'
;MNTICSDLKNPFGFVSCEEEEKVLQDMYSDFFFWETPFNDPTLDKDTYLVIGRRGSGKTSLTRFFNFQDTYKNACCIDVDEPAEYEQVLTEVSIASGSTTEYAISKLVSIWEHVIWCIIFDELKDVSLTIKKAAFIRNKKTSFARLIRDVLSGILNKITSSSKTSSSLENYLESETFLDAKNEALEYLQKNPLFVAIDSLERYDVQNEPLMEATAALIEAAKKFNLRYSNKNLFIKVFISAEIFPYISEQYIDNSLKYISQAVYLHWRPRDLVRFISWRLYKHVESLGRQIPSHILTLDWEDFDQVFKMVWLPYFGDTLLSREKLSERIFPYILRHTQMRPRQLVVLCNAIAKQAASAIPSADPSKIIPLAIHNNERNLATEVINSYSKVYENVGTIITALSGEPMIFSGKHLDKVAPKTASAWTEEYSPLRFRQLVAELGVVGKIRSGNEKTRIISADFEYNKDDRLTINDTTNCVVHPMFYRKLSINTEAKWIVYPFPDHDDYKIIHGN
;
A
#
# COMPACT_ATOMS: atom_id res chain seq x y z
N MET A 1 27.92 -5.25 -18.85
CA MET A 1 26.61 -4.88 -18.28
C MET A 1 26.71 -3.60 -17.40
N ASN A 2 27.55 -2.60 -17.74
CA ASN A 2 28.00 -1.60 -16.75
C ASN A 2 27.55 -0.13 -16.96
N THR A 3 26.49 0.17 -17.71
CA THR A 3 26.15 1.58 -18.03
C THR A 3 24.70 2.01 -17.84
N ILE A 4 23.81 1.17 -17.29
CA ILE A 4 22.37 1.51 -17.24
C ILE A 4 21.98 2.08 -15.87
N CYS A 5 22.59 1.60 -14.79
CA CYS A 5 22.24 2.07 -13.45
C CYS A 5 22.84 3.47 -13.13
N SER A 6 23.71 4.02 -13.99
CA SER A 6 24.17 5.41 -13.92
C SER A 6 23.05 6.43 -14.16
N ASP A 7 21.93 6.00 -14.73
CA ASP A 7 20.77 6.86 -14.99
C ASP A 7 19.94 7.13 -13.72
N LEU A 8 20.17 6.37 -12.64
CA LEU A 8 19.63 6.66 -11.32
C LEU A 8 20.29 7.92 -10.75
N LYS A 9 19.67 9.07 -11.02
CA LYS A 9 20.08 10.37 -10.45
C LYS A 9 20.06 10.41 -8.92
N ASN A 10 19.28 9.54 -8.31
CA ASN A 10 19.00 9.50 -6.87
C ASN A 10 19.59 8.23 -6.23
N PRO A 11 20.36 8.32 -5.13
CA PRO A 11 21.01 7.17 -4.52
C PRO A 11 20.08 6.09 -3.98
N PHE A 12 18.82 6.44 -3.71
CA PHE A 12 17.82 5.53 -3.16
C PHE A 12 16.70 5.22 -4.16
N GLY A 13 16.93 5.42 -5.46
CA GLY A 13 15.94 5.19 -6.51
C GLY A 13 14.90 6.31 -6.63
N PHE A 14 13.79 6.01 -7.32
CA PHE A 14 12.68 6.95 -7.51
C PHE A 14 11.58 6.73 -6.46
N VAL A 15 10.61 7.65 -6.42
CA VAL A 15 9.53 7.66 -5.43
C VAL A 15 8.37 6.73 -5.85
N SER A 16 8.26 6.43 -7.14
CA SER A 16 7.21 5.61 -7.73
C SER A 16 7.83 4.42 -8.48
N CYS A 17 7.19 3.26 -8.39
CA CYS A 17 7.65 2.02 -9.02
C CYS A 17 7.66 2.16 -10.55
N GLU A 18 6.67 2.89 -11.08
CA GLU A 18 6.45 3.12 -12.49
C GLU A 18 7.56 3.99 -13.11
N GLU A 19 8.10 4.94 -12.33
CA GLU A 19 9.30 5.70 -12.75
C GLU A 19 10.54 4.80 -12.75
N GLU A 20 10.70 3.96 -11.72
CA GLU A 20 11.83 3.02 -11.64
C GLU A 20 11.80 2.04 -12.82
N GLU A 21 10.66 1.44 -13.11
CA GLU A 21 10.47 0.50 -14.21
C GLU A 21 10.72 1.16 -15.57
N LYS A 22 10.25 2.38 -15.79
CA LYS A 22 10.52 3.11 -17.05
C LYS A 22 12.00 3.34 -17.29
N VAL A 23 12.77 3.55 -16.23
CA VAL A 23 14.22 3.81 -16.32
C VAL A 23 15.03 2.52 -16.36
N LEU A 24 14.70 1.54 -15.51
CA LEU A 24 15.46 0.30 -15.35
C LEU A 24 15.06 -0.79 -16.36
N GLN A 25 13.81 -0.77 -16.84
CA GLN A 25 13.27 -1.75 -17.79
C GLN A 25 13.52 -3.19 -17.30
N ASP A 26 14.15 -4.03 -18.12
CA ASP A 26 14.47 -5.42 -17.81
C ASP A 26 15.37 -5.58 -16.58
N MET A 27 16.08 -4.53 -16.16
CA MET A 27 16.95 -4.54 -14.97
C MET A 27 16.18 -4.27 -13.66
N TYR A 28 14.87 -4.03 -13.71
CA TYR A 28 14.09 -3.73 -12.51
C TYR A 28 14.13 -4.88 -11.49
N SER A 29 14.13 -6.15 -11.94
CA SER A 29 14.23 -7.33 -11.07
C SER A 29 15.52 -7.37 -10.26
N ASP A 30 16.64 -6.91 -10.83
CA ASP A 30 17.94 -6.83 -10.17
C ASP A 30 18.01 -5.70 -9.12
N PHE A 31 17.18 -4.67 -9.28
CA PHE A 31 17.06 -3.56 -8.34
C PHE A 31 16.02 -3.83 -7.25
N PHE A 32 15.05 -4.70 -7.50
CA PHE A 32 14.01 -5.09 -6.55
C PHE A 32 14.64 -5.68 -5.27
N PHE A 33 14.06 -5.35 -4.12
CA PHE A 33 14.52 -5.87 -2.83
C PHE A 33 13.75 -7.15 -2.50
N TRP A 34 14.41 -8.30 -2.60
CA TRP A 34 13.79 -9.62 -2.48
C TRP A 34 13.42 -10.02 -1.04
N GLU A 35 14.19 -9.56 -0.06
CA GLU A 35 14.06 -9.99 1.35
C GLU A 35 12.93 -9.27 2.13
N THR A 36 11.83 -8.92 1.44
CA THR A 36 10.65 -8.36 2.12
C THR A 36 9.85 -9.48 2.80
N PRO A 37 9.24 -9.22 3.97
CA PRO A 37 8.42 -10.22 4.65
C PRO A 37 7.08 -10.50 3.94
N PHE A 38 6.80 -9.84 2.82
CA PHE A 38 5.51 -9.93 2.12
C PHE A 38 5.57 -10.77 0.86
N ASN A 39 6.74 -10.89 0.23
CA ASN A 39 6.93 -11.59 -1.04
C ASN A 39 6.42 -13.03 -0.95
N ASP A 40 6.97 -13.85 -0.06
CA ASP A 40 6.57 -15.26 0.06
C ASP A 40 5.09 -15.43 0.47
N PRO A 41 4.56 -14.74 1.50
CA PRO A 41 3.13 -14.82 1.81
C PRO A 41 2.23 -14.47 0.63
N THR A 42 2.62 -13.52 -0.22
CA THR A 42 1.80 -13.14 -1.38
C THR A 42 1.86 -14.17 -2.50
N LEU A 43 2.86 -15.03 -2.56
CA LEU A 43 2.95 -16.16 -3.48
C LEU A 43 2.16 -17.39 -3.00
N ASP A 44 1.74 -17.41 -1.73
CA ASP A 44 0.88 -18.46 -1.22
C ASP A 44 -0.41 -18.56 -2.06
N LYS A 45 -0.79 -19.79 -2.40
CA LYS A 45 -1.92 -20.08 -3.28
C LYS A 45 -3.27 -19.70 -2.68
N ASP A 46 -3.36 -19.64 -1.35
CA ASP A 46 -4.57 -19.31 -0.58
C ASP A 46 -4.66 -17.82 -0.25
N THR A 47 -3.59 -17.05 -0.45
CA THR A 47 -3.60 -15.58 -0.38
C THR A 47 -4.21 -14.99 -1.65
N TYR A 48 -5.21 -14.14 -1.51
CA TYR A 48 -5.87 -13.42 -2.61
C TYR A 48 -6.05 -11.94 -2.31
N LEU A 49 -5.79 -11.51 -1.07
CA LEU A 49 -6.04 -10.16 -0.61
C LEU A 49 -4.74 -9.57 -0.03
N VAL A 50 -4.33 -8.44 -0.58
CA VAL A 50 -3.16 -7.68 -0.12
C VAL A 50 -3.64 -6.29 0.28
N ILE A 51 -3.36 -5.89 1.52
CA ILE A 51 -3.83 -4.62 2.10
C ILE A 51 -2.63 -3.74 2.38
N GLY A 52 -2.65 -2.50 1.89
CA GLY A 52 -1.56 -1.59 2.13
C GLY A 52 -1.89 -0.14 1.85
N ARG A 53 -1.30 0.77 2.62
CA ARG A 53 -1.47 2.22 2.43
C ARG A 53 -0.85 2.70 1.14
N ARG A 54 -1.21 3.91 0.71
CA ARG A 54 -0.55 4.53 -0.45
C ARG A 54 0.97 4.66 -0.20
N GLY A 55 1.79 4.09 -1.09
CA GLY A 55 3.25 4.09 -0.95
C GLY A 55 3.83 2.97 -0.07
N SER A 56 3.04 1.96 0.29
CA SER A 56 3.50 0.75 1.00
C SER A 56 4.18 -0.29 0.10
N GLY A 57 4.19 -0.11 -1.23
CA GLY A 57 4.82 -1.03 -2.18
C GLY A 57 3.89 -2.00 -2.91
N LYS A 58 2.57 -1.77 -2.93
CA LYS A 58 1.58 -2.60 -3.66
C LYS A 58 1.96 -2.83 -5.13
N THR A 59 2.18 -1.75 -5.89
CA THR A 59 2.56 -1.82 -7.31
C THR A 59 3.89 -2.54 -7.52
N SER A 60 4.88 -2.33 -6.64
CA SER A 60 6.16 -3.04 -6.71
C SER A 60 5.98 -4.55 -6.50
N LEU A 61 5.03 -4.95 -5.64
CA LEU A 61 4.69 -6.34 -5.38
C LEU A 61 3.90 -6.97 -6.55
N THR A 62 3.06 -6.21 -7.24
CA THR A 62 2.45 -6.67 -8.50
C THR A 62 3.51 -7.00 -9.55
N ARG A 63 4.53 -6.14 -9.69
CA ARG A 63 5.65 -6.39 -10.63
C ARG A 63 6.47 -7.62 -10.26
N PHE A 64 6.65 -7.86 -8.96
CA PHE A 64 7.36 -9.03 -8.45
C PHE A 64 6.80 -10.36 -8.97
N PHE A 65 5.50 -10.48 -9.21
CA PHE A 65 4.90 -11.70 -9.76
C PHE A 65 5.41 -12.08 -11.16
N ASN A 66 5.95 -11.14 -11.93
CA ASN A 66 6.52 -11.41 -13.26
C ASN A 66 7.91 -12.02 -13.22
N PHE A 67 8.65 -11.87 -12.12
CA PHE A 67 10.06 -12.29 -12.07
C PHE A 67 10.41 -13.12 -10.83
N GLN A 68 9.45 -13.46 -9.98
CA GLN A 68 9.61 -14.39 -8.86
C GLN A 68 10.04 -15.81 -9.30
N ASP A 69 10.70 -16.54 -8.39
CA ASP A 69 11.29 -17.86 -8.69
C ASP A 69 10.42 -19.07 -8.28
N THR A 70 9.40 -18.87 -7.44
CA THR A 70 8.52 -19.93 -6.91
C THR A 70 7.70 -20.61 -8.00
N TYR A 71 7.11 -19.84 -8.91
CA TYR A 71 6.32 -20.32 -10.04
C TYR A 71 7.06 -20.03 -11.34
N LYS A 72 7.80 -21.02 -11.85
CA LYS A 72 8.57 -20.89 -13.08
C LYS A 72 7.67 -20.56 -14.27
N ASN A 73 8.13 -19.65 -15.14
CA ASN A 73 7.40 -19.16 -16.31
C ASN A 73 6.04 -18.52 -15.97
N ALA A 74 5.88 -18.00 -14.75
CA ALA A 74 4.67 -17.28 -14.41
C ALA A 74 4.53 -16.01 -15.25
N CYS A 75 3.31 -15.71 -15.66
CA CYS A 75 2.93 -14.42 -16.22
C CYS A 75 2.04 -13.70 -15.20
N CYS A 76 2.11 -12.37 -15.15
CA CYS A 76 1.18 -11.55 -14.39
C CYS A 76 0.39 -10.61 -15.31
N ILE A 77 -0.93 -10.72 -15.25
CA ILE A 77 -1.83 -9.70 -15.79
C ILE A 77 -1.98 -8.62 -14.72
N ASP A 78 -1.56 -7.41 -15.04
CA ASP A 78 -1.72 -6.24 -14.19
C ASP A 78 -2.96 -5.46 -14.62
N VAL A 79 -3.93 -5.34 -13.71
CA VAL A 79 -5.16 -4.59 -13.90
C VAL A 79 -5.08 -3.32 -13.06
N ASP A 80 -4.49 -2.30 -13.68
CA ASP A 80 -4.38 -0.94 -13.16
C ASP A 80 -5.48 -0.02 -13.72
N GLU A 81 -5.48 1.27 -13.33
CA GLU A 81 -6.34 2.33 -13.87
C GLU A 81 -7.87 2.12 -13.73
N PRO A 82 -8.35 1.85 -12.51
CA PRO A 82 -9.75 1.53 -12.23
C PRO A 82 -10.75 2.66 -12.55
N ALA A 83 -10.25 3.90 -12.68
CA ALA A 83 -11.04 5.06 -13.11
C ALA A 83 -11.70 4.87 -14.50
N GLU A 84 -11.18 3.96 -15.35
CA GLU A 84 -11.81 3.69 -16.65
C GLU A 84 -13.13 2.91 -16.54
N TYR A 85 -13.33 2.13 -15.48
CA TYR A 85 -14.52 1.28 -15.33
C TYR A 85 -15.34 1.56 -14.07
N GLU A 86 -14.88 2.45 -13.18
CA GLU A 86 -15.56 2.84 -11.93
C GLU A 86 -17.03 3.22 -12.15
N GLN A 87 -17.31 4.11 -13.10
CA GLN A 87 -18.68 4.56 -13.37
C GLN A 87 -19.60 3.40 -13.77
N VAL A 88 -19.15 2.56 -14.70
CA VAL A 88 -19.95 1.43 -15.19
C VAL A 88 -20.14 0.39 -14.08
N LEU A 89 -19.14 0.21 -13.23
CA LEU A 89 -19.23 -0.67 -12.07
C LEU A 89 -20.28 -0.18 -11.06
N THR A 90 -20.32 1.13 -10.77
CA THR A 90 -21.37 1.76 -9.97
C THR A 90 -22.75 1.52 -10.59
N GLU A 91 -22.91 1.75 -11.89
CA GLU A 91 -24.18 1.52 -12.60
C GLU A 91 -24.62 0.04 -12.56
N VAL A 92 -23.67 -0.90 -12.72
CA VAL A 92 -23.93 -2.35 -12.61
C VAL A 92 -24.34 -2.73 -11.19
N SER A 93 -23.73 -2.14 -10.17
CA SER A 93 -24.08 -2.39 -8.77
C SER A 93 -25.49 -1.88 -8.46
N ILE A 94 -25.82 -0.64 -8.88
CA ILE A 94 -27.18 -0.09 -8.76
C ILE A 94 -28.22 -0.98 -9.46
N ALA A 95 -27.89 -1.52 -10.63
CA ALA A 95 -28.78 -2.41 -11.37
C ALA A 95 -28.84 -3.85 -10.82
N SER A 96 -28.03 -4.20 -9.82
CA SER A 96 -27.89 -5.57 -9.33
C SER A 96 -28.86 -5.96 -8.21
N GLY A 97 -29.48 -5.02 -7.51
CA GLY A 97 -30.51 -5.38 -6.53
C GLY A 97 -30.94 -4.24 -5.61
N SER A 98 -31.97 -4.52 -4.81
CA SER A 98 -32.50 -3.60 -3.79
C SER A 98 -31.88 -3.80 -2.40
N THR A 99 -31.18 -4.91 -2.16
CA THR A 99 -30.50 -5.21 -0.89
C THR A 99 -29.04 -5.57 -1.13
N THR A 100 -28.16 -5.15 -0.22
CA THR A 100 -26.71 -5.34 -0.30
C THR A 100 -26.27 -6.80 -0.44
N GLU A 101 -26.84 -7.71 0.34
CA GLU A 101 -26.50 -9.16 0.26
C GLU A 101 -26.79 -9.76 -1.13
N TYR A 102 -27.94 -9.41 -1.72
CA TYR A 102 -28.32 -9.89 -3.05
C TYR A 102 -27.47 -9.24 -4.13
N ALA A 103 -27.20 -7.93 -4.01
CA ALA A 103 -26.34 -7.19 -4.93
C ALA A 103 -24.92 -7.77 -4.96
N ILE A 104 -24.30 -7.99 -3.79
CA ILE A 104 -22.95 -8.57 -3.67
C ILE A 104 -22.90 -9.96 -4.31
N SER A 105 -23.86 -10.85 -4.02
CA SER A 105 -23.91 -12.19 -4.59
C SER A 105 -23.93 -12.17 -6.13
N LYS A 106 -24.72 -11.27 -6.73
CA LYS A 106 -24.76 -11.09 -8.20
C LYS A 106 -23.46 -10.47 -8.74
N LEU A 107 -22.89 -9.49 -8.03
CA LEU A 107 -21.63 -8.85 -8.39
C LEU A 107 -20.44 -9.83 -8.34
N VAL A 108 -20.46 -10.81 -7.42
CA VAL A 108 -19.45 -11.88 -7.37
C VAL A 108 -19.42 -12.67 -8.68
N SER A 109 -20.59 -13.07 -9.20
CA SER A 109 -20.68 -13.78 -10.48
C SER A 109 -20.24 -12.91 -11.66
N ILE A 110 -20.55 -11.61 -11.61
CA ILE A 110 -20.09 -10.64 -12.61
C ILE A 110 -18.56 -10.52 -12.58
N TRP A 111 -17.94 -10.44 -11.40
CA TRP A 111 -16.49 -10.40 -11.26
C TRP A 111 -15.82 -11.68 -11.74
N GLU A 112 -16.37 -12.87 -11.42
CA GLU A 112 -15.84 -14.12 -11.98
C GLU A 112 -15.88 -14.10 -13.52
N HIS A 113 -16.96 -13.61 -14.11
CA HIS A 113 -17.07 -13.46 -15.56
C HIS A 113 -16.02 -12.50 -16.14
N VAL A 114 -15.89 -11.32 -15.54
CA VAL A 114 -14.91 -10.29 -15.95
C VAL A 114 -13.48 -10.84 -15.88
N ILE A 115 -13.13 -11.54 -14.79
CA ILE A 115 -11.81 -12.15 -14.61
C ILE A 115 -11.53 -13.17 -15.71
N TRP A 116 -12.47 -14.05 -16.05
CA TRP A 116 -12.30 -14.98 -17.16
C TRP A 116 -12.16 -14.28 -18.51
N CYS A 117 -12.89 -13.19 -18.76
CA CYS A 117 -12.72 -12.41 -19.98
C CYS A 117 -11.31 -11.80 -20.10
N ILE A 118 -10.73 -11.34 -18.99
CA ILE A 118 -9.35 -10.85 -18.92
C ILE A 118 -8.38 -11.98 -19.26
N ILE A 119 -8.54 -13.15 -18.63
CA ILE A 119 -7.70 -14.33 -18.87
C ILE A 119 -7.78 -14.77 -20.34
N PHE A 120 -8.97 -14.79 -20.93
CA PHE A 120 -9.14 -15.16 -22.34
C PHE A 120 -8.52 -14.14 -23.29
N ASP A 121 -8.58 -12.84 -23.00
CA ASP A 121 -7.92 -11.83 -23.84
C ASP A 121 -6.39 -11.98 -23.82
N GLU A 122 -5.82 -12.32 -22.67
CA GLU A 122 -4.38 -12.59 -22.52
C GLU A 122 -3.97 -13.89 -23.25
N LEU A 123 -4.77 -14.96 -23.10
CA LEU A 123 -4.46 -16.28 -23.66
C LEU A 123 -5.00 -16.51 -25.08
N LYS A 124 -5.58 -15.49 -25.75
CA LYS A 124 -6.23 -15.65 -27.07
C LYS A 124 -5.32 -16.16 -28.19
N ASP A 125 -4.01 -15.94 -28.06
CA ASP A 125 -3.04 -16.38 -29.06
C ASP A 125 -2.53 -17.83 -28.78
N VAL A 126 -2.94 -18.44 -27.67
CA VAL A 126 -2.62 -19.85 -27.32
C VAL A 126 -3.48 -20.83 -28.13
N SER A 127 -4.77 -20.54 -28.33
CA SER A 127 -5.72 -21.45 -28.97
C SER A 127 -6.86 -20.72 -29.69
N LEU A 128 -7.36 -21.32 -30.77
CA LEU A 128 -8.57 -20.87 -31.46
C LEU A 128 -9.83 -20.93 -30.58
N THR A 129 -9.92 -21.87 -29.65
CA THR A 129 -11.07 -21.99 -28.74
C THR A 129 -11.09 -20.81 -27.77
N ILE A 130 -9.95 -20.53 -27.12
CA ILE A 130 -9.80 -19.37 -26.24
C ILE A 130 -10.06 -18.09 -27.02
N LYS A 131 -9.51 -17.98 -28.23
CA LYS A 131 -9.72 -16.83 -29.12
C LYS A 131 -11.19 -16.58 -29.47
N LYS A 132 -12.01 -17.63 -29.61
CA LYS A 132 -13.46 -17.50 -29.88
C LYS A 132 -14.22 -16.97 -28.67
N ALA A 133 -13.78 -17.30 -27.45
CA ALA A 133 -14.38 -16.80 -26.21
C ALA A 133 -13.83 -15.43 -25.79
N ALA A 134 -12.63 -15.05 -26.26
CA ALA A 134 -12.02 -13.75 -26.02
C ALA A 134 -12.82 -12.63 -26.69
N PHE A 135 -12.89 -11.47 -26.03
CA PHE A 135 -13.46 -10.28 -26.64
C PHE A 135 -12.60 -9.80 -27.82
N ILE A 136 -13.22 -9.60 -28.98
CA ILE A 136 -12.52 -9.08 -30.16
C ILE A 136 -12.10 -7.63 -29.87
N ARG A 137 -10.81 -7.44 -29.64
CA ARG A 137 -10.25 -6.15 -29.24
C ARG A 137 -9.02 -5.80 -30.07
N ASN A 138 -8.84 -4.50 -30.33
CA ASN A 138 -7.58 -3.98 -30.87
C ASN A 138 -6.45 -4.15 -29.84
N LYS A 139 -5.30 -4.71 -30.26
CA LYS A 139 -4.13 -5.03 -29.41
C LYS A 139 -3.57 -3.90 -28.54
N LYS A 140 -4.05 -2.65 -28.67
CA LYS A 140 -3.53 -1.46 -27.96
C LYS A 140 -4.39 -0.96 -26.79
N THR A 141 -5.35 -1.73 -26.30
CA THR A 141 -6.26 -1.25 -25.24
C THR A 141 -5.84 -1.82 -23.88
N SER A 142 -6.04 -1.03 -22.81
CA SER A 142 -5.78 -1.39 -21.40
C SER A 142 -6.76 -2.46 -20.91
N PHE A 143 -6.38 -3.30 -19.94
CA PHE A 143 -7.31 -4.25 -19.32
C PHE A 143 -8.48 -3.54 -18.63
N ALA A 144 -8.26 -2.34 -18.07
CA ALA A 144 -9.32 -1.51 -17.52
C ALA A 144 -10.42 -1.18 -18.54
N ARG A 145 -10.06 -0.84 -19.78
CA ARG A 145 -11.04 -0.64 -20.86
C ARG A 145 -11.77 -1.92 -21.24
N LEU A 146 -11.10 -3.07 -21.22
CA LEU A 146 -11.75 -4.36 -21.42
C LEU A 146 -12.81 -4.60 -20.34
N ILE A 147 -12.47 -4.38 -19.06
CA ILE A 147 -13.40 -4.49 -17.94
C ILE A 147 -14.61 -3.58 -18.17
N ARG A 148 -14.37 -2.31 -18.51
CA ARG A 148 -15.44 -1.36 -18.81
C ARG A 148 -16.36 -1.89 -19.91
N ASP A 149 -15.81 -2.33 -21.03
CA ASP A 149 -16.58 -2.77 -22.20
C ASP A 149 -17.39 -4.05 -21.86
N VAL A 150 -16.83 -4.98 -21.08
CA VAL A 150 -17.53 -6.17 -20.55
C VAL A 150 -18.67 -5.76 -19.63
N LEU A 151 -18.39 -4.91 -18.64
CA LEU A 151 -19.40 -4.42 -17.69
C LEU A 151 -20.52 -3.65 -18.39
N SER A 152 -20.22 -2.83 -19.41
CA SER A 152 -21.23 -2.14 -20.22
C SER A 152 -22.09 -3.13 -21.00
N GLY A 153 -21.50 -4.20 -21.54
CA GLY A 153 -22.24 -5.28 -22.19
C GLY A 153 -23.20 -5.99 -21.22
N ILE A 154 -22.77 -6.24 -20.00
CA ILE A 154 -23.60 -6.81 -18.93
C ILE A 154 -24.72 -5.84 -18.55
N LEU A 155 -24.40 -4.57 -18.31
CA LEU A 155 -25.35 -3.53 -17.94
C LEU A 155 -26.47 -3.39 -18.99
N ASN A 156 -26.12 -3.35 -20.27
CA ASN A 156 -27.10 -3.29 -21.36
C ASN A 156 -28.04 -4.50 -21.36
N LYS A 157 -27.54 -5.70 -21.06
CA LYS A 157 -28.39 -6.89 -20.92
C LYS A 157 -29.31 -6.78 -19.70
N ILE A 158 -28.80 -6.27 -18.57
CA ILE A 158 -29.56 -6.01 -17.34
C ILE A 158 -30.71 -5.02 -17.58
N THR A 159 -30.45 -3.91 -18.24
CA THR A 159 -31.47 -2.87 -18.49
C THR A 159 -32.49 -3.27 -19.55
N SER A 160 -32.08 -4.05 -20.55
CA SER A 160 -32.95 -4.48 -21.67
C SER A 160 -33.90 -5.63 -21.33
N SER A 161 -33.63 -6.45 -20.30
CA SER A 161 -34.38 -7.67 -20.03
C SER A 161 -34.77 -7.82 -18.56
N SER A 162 -36.07 -8.02 -18.31
CA SER A 162 -36.65 -8.17 -16.97
C SER A 162 -36.34 -9.53 -16.31
N LYS A 163 -35.55 -10.41 -16.94
CA LYS A 163 -35.20 -11.77 -16.47
C LYS A 163 -33.70 -12.06 -16.64
N THR A 164 -32.84 -11.31 -15.97
CA THR A 164 -31.42 -11.20 -16.35
C THR A 164 -30.43 -12.15 -15.69
N SER A 165 -30.71 -12.70 -14.50
CA SER A 165 -29.78 -13.62 -13.84
C SER A 165 -29.48 -14.85 -14.71
N SER A 166 -30.51 -15.41 -15.34
CA SER A 166 -30.37 -16.57 -16.21
C SER A 166 -29.54 -16.30 -17.47
N SER A 167 -29.47 -15.07 -17.98
CA SER A 167 -28.75 -14.78 -19.23
C SER A 167 -27.22 -14.79 -19.03
N LEU A 168 -26.73 -14.27 -17.91
CA LEU A 168 -25.30 -14.31 -17.58
C LEU A 168 -24.88 -15.74 -17.21
N GLU A 169 -25.69 -16.44 -16.41
CA GLU A 169 -25.48 -17.84 -16.06
C GLU A 169 -25.46 -18.72 -17.33
N ASN A 170 -26.45 -18.58 -18.23
CA ASN A 170 -26.48 -19.30 -19.50
C ASN A 170 -25.24 -19.03 -20.37
N TYR A 171 -24.67 -17.82 -20.31
CA TYR A 171 -23.43 -17.51 -21.05
C TYR A 171 -22.21 -18.16 -20.41
N LEU A 172 -22.09 -18.09 -19.07
CA LEU A 172 -21.03 -18.77 -18.31
C LEU A 172 -21.09 -20.29 -18.46
N GLU A 173 -22.29 -20.83 -18.70
CA GLU A 173 -22.56 -22.23 -18.98
C GLU A 173 -22.53 -22.57 -20.48
N SER A 174 -22.29 -21.58 -21.35
CA SER A 174 -22.18 -21.85 -22.79
C SER A 174 -21.00 -22.76 -23.08
N GLU A 175 -21.19 -23.71 -23.99
CA GLU A 175 -20.16 -24.69 -24.38
C GLU A 175 -18.86 -23.99 -24.81
N THR A 176 -18.96 -22.91 -25.58
CA THR A 176 -17.79 -22.11 -26.00
C THR A 176 -17.01 -21.53 -24.83
N PHE A 177 -17.69 -21.03 -23.80
CA PHE A 177 -17.03 -20.46 -22.62
C PHE A 177 -16.37 -21.55 -21.77
N LEU A 178 -17.08 -22.66 -21.56
CA LEU A 178 -16.58 -23.80 -20.79
C LEU A 178 -15.38 -24.47 -21.48
N ASP A 179 -15.41 -24.64 -22.80
CA ASP A 179 -14.32 -25.21 -23.58
C ASP A 179 -13.08 -24.31 -23.50
N ALA A 180 -13.24 -22.99 -23.71
CA ALA A 180 -12.15 -22.03 -23.57
C ALA A 180 -11.55 -22.02 -22.17
N LYS A 181 -12.39 -22.13 -21.13
CA LYS A 181 -11.97 -22.22 -19.74
C LYS A 181 -11.16 -23.48 -19.47
N ASN A 182 -11.62 -24.63 -19.95
CA ASN A 182 -10.90 -25.90 -19.79
C ASN A 182 -9.55 -25.84 -20.50
N GLU A 183 -9.50 -25.35 -21.74
CA GLU A 183 -8.26 -25.24 -22.50
C GLU A 183 -7.28 -24.23 -21.88
N ALA A 184 -7.78 -23.11 -21.34
CA ALA A 184 -6.97 -22.18 -20.56
C ALA A 184 -6.39 -22.88 -19.32
N LEU A 185 -7.21 -23.59 -18.54
CA LEU A 185 -6.74 -24.32 -17.36
C LEU A 185 -5.71 -25.41 -17.69
N GLU A 186 -5.82 -26.08 -18.83
CA GLU A 186 -4.81 -27.03 -19.31
C GLU A 186 -3.48 -26.35 -19.63
N TYR A 187 -3.52 -25.20 -20.32
CA TYR A 187 -2.34 -24.39 -20.60
C TYR A 187 -1.65 -23.91 -19.31
N LEU A 188 -2.42 -23.48 -18.32
CA LEU A 188 -1.94 -22.93 -17.06
C LEU A 188 -1.24 -23.97 -16.16
N GLN A 189 -1.50 -25.27 -16.36
CA GLN A 189 -0.75 -26.33 -15.65
C GLN A 189 0.77 -26.22 -15.85
N LYS A 190 1.21 -25.66 -16.98
CA LYS A 190 2.63 -25.48 -17.32
C LYS A 190 3.09 -24.01 -17.24
N ASN A 191 2.15 -23.08 -17.30
CA ASN A 191 2.42 -21.65 -17.39
C ASN A 191 1.56 -20.93 -16.33
N PRO A 192 2.01 -20.84 -15.07
CA PRO A 192 1.27 -20.18 -14.01
C PRO A 192 0.84 -18.76 -14.40
N LEU A 193 -0.33 -18.34 -13.95
CA LEU A 193 -0.87 -17.01 -14.24
C LEU A 193 -1.34 -16.33 -12.96
N PHE A 194 -0.80 -15.15 -12.71
CA PHE A 194 -1.30 -14.21 -11.73
C PHE A 194 -2.20 -13.19 -12.42
N VAL A 195 -3.33 -12.86 -11.80
CA VAL A 195 -4.15 -11.70 -12.15
C VAL A 195 -4.13 -10.78 -10.94
N ALA A 196 -3.31 -9.74 -11.02
CA ALA A 196 -3.19 -8.72 -10.01
C ALA A 196 -4.17 -7.59 -10.34
N ILE A 197 -5.09 -7.32 -9.42
CA ILE A 197 -6.08 -6.24 -9.56
C ILE A 197 -5.73 -5.18 -8.52
N ASP A 198 -5.07 -4.10 -8.96
CA ASP A 198 -4.81 -2.95 -8.11
C ASP A 198 -6.05 -2.06 -8.07
N SER A 199 -6.82 -2.23 -7.00
CA SER A 199 -8.12 -1.57 -6.89
C SER A 199 -7.99 -0.05 -6.71
N LEU A 200 -9.00 0.64 -7.22
CA LEU A 200 -9.40 2.05 -7.10
C LEU A 200 -8.54 3.00 -6.24
N GLU A 201 -7.33 3.46 -6.60
CA GLU A 201 -6.65 4.55 -5.83
C GLU A 201 -7.56 5.78 -5.52
N ARG A 202 -8.63 5.97 -6.29
CA ARG A 202 -9.70 6.94 -6.07
C ARG A 202 -10.92 6.24 -5.48
N TYR A 203 -11.01 6.18 -4.16
CA TYR A 203 -12.18 5.62 -3.48
C TYR A 203 -13.02 6.73 -2.87
N ASP A 204 -14.32 6.70 -3.13
CA ASP A 204 -15.31 7.46 -2.37
C ASP A 204 -16.04 6.48 -1.45
N VAL A 205 -15.78 6.56 -0.14
CA VAL A 205 -16.42 5.66 0.84
C VAL A 205 -17.93 5.90 0.96
N GLN A 206 -18.43 7.03 0.45
CA GLN A 206 -19.85 7.36 0.36
C GLN A 206 -20.52 6.77 -0.89
N ASN A 207 -19.73 6.28 -1.86
CA ASN A 207 -20.25 5.57 -3.02
C ASN A 207 -20.51 4.10 -2.63
N GLU A 208 -21.63 3.86 -1.93
CA GLU A 208 -22.03 2.52 -1.47
C GLU A 208 -21.99 1.48 -2.61
N PRO A 209 -22.49 1.75 -3.83
CA PRO A 209 -22.42 0.76 -4.93
C PRO A 209 -20.97 0.38 -5.30
N LEU A 210 -20.02 1.30 -5.20
CA LEU A 210 -18.60 1.00 -5.44
C LEU A 210 -17.99 0.15 -4.32
N MET A 211 -18.39 0.42 -3.07
CA MET A 211 -17.97 -0.36 -1.90
C MET A 211 -18.53 -1.78 -1.96
N GLU A 212 -19.80 -1.96 -2.34
CA GLU A 212 -20.42 -3.25 -2.62
C GLU A 212 -19.69 -4.01 -3.72
N ALA A 213 -19.38 -3.34 -4.84
CA ALA A 213 -18.64 -3.96 -5.93
C ALA A 213 -17.22 -4.36 -5.52
N THR A 214 -16.56 -3.60 -4.66
CA THR A 214 -15.23 -3.93 -4.14
C THR A 214 -15.30 -5.10 -3.15
N ALA A 215 -16.30 -5.15 -2.27
CA ALA A 215 -16.56 -6.29 -1.39
C ALA A 215 -16.81 -7.57 -2.21
N ALA A 216 -17.62 -7.47 -3.27
CA ALA A 216 -17.88 -8.57 -4.19
C ALA A 216 -16.61 -9.03 -4.94
N LEU A 217 -15.69 -8.13 -5.27
CA LEU A 217 -14.39 -8.50 -5.86
C LEU A 217 -13.54 -9.34 -4.88
N ILE A 218 -13.49 -8.95 -3.61
CA ILE A 218 -12.77 -9.70 -2.56
C ILE A 218 -13.37 -11.11 -2.41
N GLU A 219 -14.70 -11.20 -2.32
CA GLU A 219 -15.41 -12.48 -2.27
C GLU A 219 -15.16 -13.35 -3.51
N ALA A 220 -15.21 -12.74 -4.70
CA ALA A 220 -14.96 -13.42 -5.96
C ALA A 220 -13.53 -13.97 -5.98
N ALA A 221 -12.53 -13.17 -5.63
CA ALA A 221 -11.13 -13.59 -5.60
C ALA A 221 -10.89 -14.76 -4.63
N LYS A 222 -11.51 -14.75 -3.45
CA LYS A 222 -11.44 -15.89 -2.52
C LYS A 222 -12.02 -17.17 -3.14
N LYS A 223 -13.24 -17.09 -3.69
CA LYS A 223 -13.93 -18.23 -4.31
C LYS A 223 -13.15 -18.74 -5.53
N PHE A 224 -12.56 -17.83 -6.30
CA PHE A 224 -11.77 -18.11 -7.47
C PHE A 224 -10.49 -18.86 -7.11
N ASN A 225 -9.69 -18.37 -6.16
CA ASN A 225 -8.47 -19.04 -5.74
C ASN A 225 -8.75 -20.41 -5.11
N LEU A 226 -9.81 -20.53 -4.29
CA LEU A 226 -10.23 -21.83 -3.76
C LEU A 226 -10.46 -22.88 -4.86
N ARG A 227 -10.96 -22.45 -6.03
CA ARG A 227 -11.31 -23.33 -7.14
C ARG A 227 -10.14 -23.58 -8.11
N TYR A 228 -9.30 -22.58 -8.37
CA TYR A 228 -8.33 -22.66 -9.48
C TYR A 228 -6.85 -22.48 -9.07
N SER A 229 -6.52 -22.20 -7.80
CA SER A 229 -5.12 -22.03 -7.39
C SER A 229 -4.29 -23.31 -7.58
N ASN A 230 -4.88 -24.49 -7.35
CA ASN A 230 -4.26 -25.79 -7.65
C ASN A 230 -4.12 -26.07 -9.17
N LYS A 231 -4.59 -25.17 -10.02
CA LYS A 231 -4.40 -25.17 -11.48
C LYS A 231 -3.47 -24.04 -11.94
N ASN A 232 -2.66 -23.51 -11.01
CA ASN A 232 -1.72 -22.42 -11.22
C ASN A 232 -2.36 -21.12 -11.74
N LEU A 233 -3.58 -20.83 -11.32
CA LEU A 233 -4.27 -19.58 -11.62
C LEU A 233 -4.58 -18.86 -10.31
N PHE A 234 -3.98 -17.68 -10.14
CA PHE A 234 -3.99 -16.95 -8.88
C PHE A 234 -4.54 -15.55 -9.08
N ILE A 235 -5.58 -15.18 -8.35
CA ILE A 235 -6.10 -13.81 -8.26
C ILE A 235 -5.50 -13.15 -7.03
N LYS A 236 -4.98 -11.93 -7.19
CA LYS A 236 -4.42 -11.10 -6.13
C LYS A 236 -5.09 -9.73 -6.20
N VAL A 237 -5.94 -9.42 -5.23
CA VAL A 237 -6.66 -8.15 -5.11
C VAL A 237 -5.90 -7.27 -4.12
N PHE A 238 -5.52 -6.09 -4.56
CA PHE A 238 -4.83 -5.11 -3.75
C PHE A 238 -5.83 -4.04 -3.31
N ILE A 239 -5.99 -3.87 -2.00
CA ILE A 239 -6.91 -2.90 -1.39
C ILE A 239 -6.11 -1.87 -0.58
N SER A 240 -6.52 -0.62 -0.70
CA SER A 240 -6.01 0.48 0.12
C SER A 240 -6.43 0.31 1.58
N ALA A 241 -5.49 0.36 2.51
CA ALA A 241 -5.80 0.24 3.93
C ALA A 241 -6.66 1.41 4.44
N GLU A 242 -6.68 2.53 3.71
CA GLU A 242 -7.51 3.71 3.93
C GLU A 242 -9.02 3.41 3.90
N ILE A 243 -9.46 2.46 3.08
CA ILE A 243 -10.89 2.12 2.94
C ILE A 243 -11.23 0.74 3.48
N PHE A 244 -10.23 -0.13 3.59
CA PHE A 244 -10.44 -1.54 3.88
C PHE A 244 -11.31 -1.75 5.13
N PRO A 245 -11.12 -1.02 6.24
CA PRO A 245 -11.99 -1.12 7.40
C PRO A 245 -13.48 -0.90 7.08
N TYR A 246 -13.81 0.07 6.22
CA TYR A 246 -15.20 0.35 5.83
C TYR A 246 -15.80 -0.81 5.02
N ILE A 247 -15.02 -1.39 4.10
CA ILE A 247 -15.44 -2.57 3.33
C ILE A 247 -15.69 -3.76 4.27
N SER A 248 -14.71 -4.06 5.12
CA SER A 248 -14.77 -5.23 6.00
C SER A 248 -15.84 -5.14 7.08
N GLU A 249 -16.12 -3.93 7.58
CA GLU A 249 -17.07 -3.71 8.68
C GLU A 249 -18.52 -3.57 8.20
N GLN A 250 -18.74 -3.06 6.99
CA GLN A 250 -20.08 -2.66 6.53
C GLN A 250 -20.62 -3.50 5.37
N TYR A 251 -19.74 -4.04 4.52
CA TYR A 251 -20.14 -4.68 3.26
C TYR A 251 -19.80 -6.17 3.19
N ILE A 252 -18.97 -6.69 4.10
CA ILE A 252 -18.62 -8.12 4.16
C ILE A 252 -19.24 -8.74 5.41
N ASP A 253 -20.36 -9.43 5.26
CA ASP A 253 -21.11 -10.02 6.38
C ASP A 253 -20.32 -11.07 7.18
N ASN A 254 -19.39 -11.78 6.52
CA ASN A 254 -18.57 -12.81 7.14
C ASN A 254 -17.09 -12.61 6.83
N SER A 255 -16.46 -11.68 7.55
CA SER A 255 -15.03 -11.37 7.43
C SER A 255 -14.16 -12.61 7.65
N LEU A 256 -14.49 -13.50 8.59
CA LEU A 256 -13.73 -14.74 8.83
C LEU A 256 -13.69 -15.67 7.60
N LYS A 257 -14.79 -15.72 6.84
CA LYS A 257 -14.89 -16.53 5.62
C LYS A 257 -14.15 -15.90 4.45
N TYR A 258 -14.34 -14.60 4.23
CA TYR A 258 -13.93 -13.89 3.00
C TYR A 258 -12.70 -13.00 3.13
N ILE A 259 -12.18 -12.83 4.34
CA ILE A 259 -10.95 -12.09 4.66
C ILE A 259 -10.02 -13.03 5.47
N SER A 260 -9.96 -14.30 5.05
CA SER A 260 -8.94 -15.23 5.51
C SER A 260 -7.66 -15.07 4.69
N GLN A 261 -6.48 -15.19 5.32
CA GLN A 261 -5.18 -15.17 4.62
C GLN A 261 -4.86 -13.85 3.89
N ALA A 262 -5.28 -12.71 4.44
CA ALA A 262 -4.88 -11.40 3.93
C ALA A 262 -3.43 -11.07 4.31
N VAL A 263 -2.69 -10.45 3.40
CA VAL A 263 -1.34 -9.94 3.67
C VAL A 263 -1.40 -8.44 3.87
N TYR A 264 -1.04 -7.99 5.06
CA TYR A 264 -0.91 -6.57 5.39
C TYR A 264 0.52 -6.10 5.14
N LEU A 265 0.69 -5.04 4.35
CA LEU A 265 2.00 -4.45 4.03
C LEU A 265 2.50 -3.54 5.17
N HIS A 266 2.60 -4.10 6.37
CA HIS A 266 3.09 -3.44 7.58
C HIS A 266 4.61 -3.58 7.70
N TRP A 267 5.31 -2.59 7.14
CA TRP A 267 6.78 -2.55 7.15
C TRP A 267 7.33 -2.42 8.56
N ARG A 268 8.34 -3.23 8.87
CA ARG A 268 9.03 -3.20 10.16
C ARG A 268 10.32 -2.39 10.02
N PRO A 269 10.83 -1.76 11.10
CA PRO A 269 12.05 -0.97 11.05
C PRO A 269 13.25 -1.71 10.44
N ARG A 270 13.44 -3.00 10.79
CA ARG A 270 14.51 -3.82 10.20
C ARG A 270 14.38 -3.99 8.70
N ASP A 271 13.16 -4.16 8.19
CA ASP A 271 12.93 -4.38 6.76
C ASP A 271 13.23 -3.10 5.99
N LEU A 272 12.87 -1.95 6.57
CA LEU A 272 13.14 -0.64 5.98
C LEU A 272 14.63 -0.29 5.96
N VAL A 273 15.40 -0.66 7.00
CA VAL A 273 16.87 -0.56 6.96
C VAL A 273 17.44 -1.42 5.84
N ARG A 274 17.03 -2.68 5.75
CA ARG A 274 17.54 -3.60 4.73
C ARG A 274 17.19 -3.12 3.32
N PHE A 275 15.94 -2.71 3.11
CA PHE A 275 15.45 -2.13 1.87
C PHE A 275 16.23 -0.88 1.44
N ILE A 276 16.41 0.09 2.32
CA ILE A 276 17.08 1.35 1.95
C ILE A 276 18.58 1.15 1.75
N SER A 277 19.18 0.22 2.50
CA SER A 277 20.58 -0.17 2.36
C SER A 277 20.84 -0.93 1.06
N TRP A 278 19.92 -1.80 0.64
CA TRP A 278 19.96 -2.48 -0.65
C TRP A 278 19.96 -1.47 -1.80
N ARG A 279 19.07 -0.47 -1.75
CA ARG A 279 19.01 0.58 -2.76
C ARG A 279 20.31 1.40 -2.83
N LEU A 280 20.87 1.76 -1.68
CA LEU A 280 22.18 2.43 -1.62
C LEU A 280 23.29 1.55 -2.21
N TYR A 281 23.33 0.27 -1.84
CA TYR A 281 24.28 -0.70 -2.38
C TYR A 281 24.19 -0.76 -3.90
N LYS A 282 22.99 -0.92 -4.46
CA LYS A 282 22.76 -0.95 -5.91
C LYS A 282 23.19 0.33 -6.60
N HIS A 283 23.01 1.48 -5.96
CA HIS A 283 23.51 2.75 -6.48
C HIS A 283 25.05 2.86 -6.42
N VAL A 284 25.70 2.37 -5.37
CA VAL A 284 27.17 2.38 -5.28
C VAL A 284 27.80 1.43 -6.31
N GLU A 285 27.20 0.23 -6.46
CA GLU A 285 27.54 -0.77 -7.48
C GLU A 285 27.44 -0.18 -8.90
N SER A 286 26.32 0.48 -9.16
CA SER A 286 25.99 1.24 -10.38
C SER A 286 27.06 2.25 -10.81
N LEU A 287 27.65 2.96 -9.85
CA LEU A 287 28.69 3.95 -10.11
C LEU A 287 30.06 3.33 -10.42
N GLY A 288 30.17 1.99 -10.45
CA GLY A 288 31.43 1.27 -10.65
C GLY A 288 32.42 1.49 -9.52
N ARG A 289 31.96 1.94 -8.35
CA ARG A 289 32.83 2.10 -7.17
C ARG A 289 33.17 0.72 -6.62
N GLN A 290 34.40 0.55 -6.16
CA GLN A 290 34.83 -0.70 -5.56
C GLN A 290 34.02 -0.95 -4.29
N ILE A 291 33.14 -1.94 -4.35
CA ILE A 291 32.39 -2.42 -3.20
C ILE A 291 33.37 -3.21 -2.32
N PRO A 292 33.45 -2.90 -1.01
CA PRO A 292 34.25 -3.70 -0.08
C PRO A 292 33.87 -5.18 -0.15
N SER A 293 34.86 -6.07 -0.16
CA SER A 293 34.64 -7.51 -0.34
C SER A 293 33.69 -8.14 0.68
N HIS A 294 33.66 -7.61 1.91
CA HIS A 294 32.76 -8.08 2.96
C HIS A 294 31.28 -7.78 2.68
N ILE A 295 30.97 -6.77 1.86
CA ILE A 295 29.58 -6.47 1.46
C ILE A 295 29.11 -7.44 0.36
N LEU A 296 30.03 -7.97 -0.46
CA LEU A 296 29.68 -8.95 -1.51
C LEU A 296 29.23 -10.30 -0.93
N THR A 297 29.65 -10.61 0.30
CA THR A 297 29.26 -11.82 1.04
C THR A 297 28.25 -11.53 2.14
N LEU A 298 27.64 -10.34 2.12
CA LEU A 298 26.68 -9.91 3.13
C LEU A 298 25.41 -10.76 3.06
N ASP A 299 24.98 -11.26 4.21
CA ASP A 299 23.65 -11.81 4.35
C ASP A 299 22.64 -10.65 4.44
N TRP A 300 21.86 -10.46 3.38
CA TRP A 300 20.84 -9.41 3.32
C TRP A 300 19.64 -9.70 4.21
N GLU A 301 19.49 -10.92 4.74
CA GLU A 301 18.48 -11.21 5.74
C GLU A 301 18.92 -10.73 7.15
N ASP A 302 20.22 -10.74 7.44
CA ASP A 302 20.81 -10.33 8.72
C ASP A 302 20.79 -8.80 8.90
N PHE A 303 19.81 -8.35 9.68
CA PHE A 303 19.64 -6.94 10.04
C PHE A 303 20.92 -6.30 10.60
N ASP A 304 21.59 -6.98 11.52
CA ASP A 304 22.72 -6.43 12.26
C ASP A 304 23.92 -6.20 11.32
N GLN A 305 24.17 -7.15 10.43
CA GLN A 305 25.23 -7.01 9.43
C GLN A 305 24.90 -5.90 8.44
N VAL A 306 23.68 -5.86 7.89
CA VAL A 306 23.28 -4.81 6.94
C VAL A 306 23.36 -3.42 7.58
N PHE A 307 22.87 -3.27 8.80
CA PHE A 307 22.94 -2.00 9.53
C PHE A 307 24.38 -1.57 9.80
N LYS A 308 25.23 -2.48 10.32
CA LYS A 308 26.62 -2.15 10.69
C LYS A 308 27.55 -1.96 9.49
N MET A 309 27.38 -2.74 8.43
CA MET A 309 28.29 -2.76 7.28
C MET A 309 27.85 -1.86 6.12
N VAL A 310 26.55 -1.57 5.99
CA VAL A 310 26.02 -0.76 4.87
C VAL A 310 25.47 0.57 5.36
N TRP A 311 24.68 0.61 6.44
CA TRP A 311 24.07 1.87 6.88
C TRP A 311 25.03 2.76 7.69
N LEU A 312 25.57 2.25 8.79
CA LEU A 312 26.41 3.02 9.71
C LEU A 312 27.63 3.69 9.05
N PRO A 313 28.35 3.08 8.09
CA PRO A 313 29.52 3.72 7.49
C PRO A 313 29.20 4.98 6.69
N TYR A 314 27.95 5.13 6.21
CA TYR A 314 27.53 6.28 5.41
C TYR A 314 26.83 7.34 6.25
N PHE A 315 26.04 6.93 7.24
CA PHE A 315 25.17 7.85 8.00
C PHE A 315 25.63 8.11 9.42
N GLY A 316 26.45 7.24 10.01
CA GLY A 316 26.79 7.26 11.43
C GLY A 316 25.71 6.66 12.33
N ASP A 317 25.98 6.64 13.64
CA ASP A 317 25.10 6.01 14.64
C ASP A 317 24.17 7.02 15.32
N THR A 318 24.70 8.15 15.79
CA THR A 318 23.96 9.14 16.60
C THR A 318 24.05 10.55 16.04
N LEU A 319 23.00 11.33 16.30
CA LEU A 319 22.95 12.77 16.04
C LEU A 319 22.38 13.51 17.25
N LEU A 320 22.59 14.82 17.26
CA LEU A 320 21.92 15.72 18.17
C LEU A 320 20.68 16.30 17.48
N SER A 321 19.49 16.02 18.02
CA SER A 321 18.24 16.56 17.48
C SER A 321 18.12 18.06 17.75
N ARG A 322 17.09 18.70 17.19
CA ARG A 322 16.84 20.15 17.34
C ARG A 322 16.56 20.53 18.79
N GLU A 323 16.01 19.59 19.53
CA GLU A 323 15.68 19.65 20.95
C GLU A 323 16.94 19.46 21.82
N LYS A 324 18.11 19.29 21.19
CA LYS A 324 19.41 19.01 21.81
C LYS A 324 19.42 17.67 22.56
N LEU A 325 18.65 16.70 22.08
CA LEU A 325 18.65 15.33 22.59
C LEU A 325 19.48 14.44 21.69
N SER A 326 20.29 13.57 22.27
CA SER A 326 21.05 12.58 21.51
C SER A 326 20.09 11.49 21.03
N GLU A 327 20.01 11.28 19.72
CA GLU A 327 19.14 10.28 19.09
C GLU A 327 19.97 9.40 18.14
N ARG A 328 19.58 8.13 18.02
CA ARG A 328 20.09 7.26 16.95
C ARG A 328 19.57 7.77 15.60
N ILE A 329 20.43 7.80 14.59
CA ILE A 329 20.13 8.45 13.31
C ILE A 329 18.97 7.80 12.57
N PHE A 330 18.95 6.47 12.49
CA PHE A 330 17.90 5.77 11.75
C PHE A 330 16.51 5.91 12.42
N PRO A 331 16.36 5.67 13.73
CA PRO A 331 15.14 6.02 14.49
C PRO A 331 14.67 7.46 14.28
N TYR A 332 15.60 8.41 14.29
CA TYR A 332 15.30 9.81 14.04
C TYR A 332 14.69 10.00 12.65
N ILE A 333 15.27 9.43 11.60
CA ILE A 333 14.68 9.51 10.24
C ILE A 333 13.30 8.84 10.20
N LEU A 334 13.20 7.64 10.76
CA LEU A 334 12.02 6.79 10.64
C LEU A 334 10.79 7.38 11.33
N ARG A 335 10.94 8.03 12.49
CA ARG A 335 9.81 8.67 13.22
C ARG A 335 9.15 9.83 12.47
N HIS A 336 9.77 10.33 11.40
CA HIS A 336 9.19 11.33 10.49
C HIS A 336 8.51 10.71 9.27
N THR A 337 8.29 9.39 9.27
CA THR A 337 7.52 8.65 8.28
C THR A 337 6.37 7.90 8.96
N GLN A 338 5.40 7.43 8.19
CA GLN A 338 4.40 6.44 8.65
C GLN A 338 4.79 5.02 8.26
N MET A 339 6.09 4.69 8.39
CA MET A 339 6.65 3.39 8.01
C MET A 339 6.48 3.02 6.53
N ARG A 340 6.33 4.03 5.66
CA ARG A 340 6.14 3.80 4.22
C ARG A 340 7.50 3.83 3.49
N PRO A 341 7.88 2.81 2.71
CA PRO A 341 9.12 2.80 1.93
C PRO A 341 9.29 4.06 1.07
N ARG A 342 8.21 4.50 0.42
CA ARG A 342 8.20 5.72 -0.40
C ARG A 342 8.65 6.97 0.39
N GLN A 343 8.15 7.14 1.61
CA GLN A 343 8.49 8.30 2.45
C GLN A 343 9.95 8.23 2.91
N LEU A 344 10.44 7.03 3.24
CA LEU A 344 11.84 6.82 3.58
C LEU A 344 12.78 7.15 2.40
N VAL A 345 12.46 6.69 1.19
CA VAL A 345 13.21 7.02 -0.04
C VAL A 345 13.27 8.52 -0.26
N VAL A 346 12.15 9.25 -0.09
CA VAL A 346 12.11 10.71 -0.20
C VAL A 346 13.08 11.37 0.80
N LEU A 347 13.04 10.97 2.08
CA LEU A 347 13.92 11.53 3.10
C LEU A 347 15.40 11.21 2.83
N CYS A 348 15.73 9.96 2.51
CA CYS A 348 17.11 9.54 2.24
C CYS A 348 17.68 10.22 0.99
N ASN A 349 16.89 10.37 -0.08
CA ASN A 349 17.30 11.15 -1.25
C ASN A 349 17.49 12.63 -0.94
N ALA A 350 16.65 13.22 -0.09
CA ALA A 350 16.82 14.61 0.35
C ALA A 350 18.10 14.80 1.19
N ILE A 351 18.42 13.85 2.07
CA ILE A 351 19.66 13.82 2.85
C ILE A 351 20.86 13.74 1.90
N ALA A 352 20.85 12.80 0.96
CA ALA A 352 21.92 12.64 -0.02
C ALA A 352 22.13 13.90 -0.87
N LYS A 353 21.04 14.54 -1.30
CA LYS A 353 21.10 15.80 -2.05
C LYS A 353 21.72 16.93 -1.23
N GLN A 354 21.38 17.06 0.06
CA GLN A 354 21.96 18.09 0.93
C GLN A 354 23.43 17.83 1.23
N ALA A 355 23.85 16.58 1.27
CA ALA A 355 25.26 16.24 1.43
C ALA A 355 26.10 16.55 0.18
N ALA A 356 25.51 16.90 -0.97
CA ALA A 356 26.21 17.35 -2.18
C ALA A 356 27.44 16.48 -2.55
N SER A 357 27.27 15.15 -2.52
CA SER A 357 28.30 14.12 -2.76
C SER A 357 29.33 13.90 -1.65
N ALA A 358 29.23 14.59 -0.51
CA ALA A 358 30.15 14.48 0.61
C ALA A 358 29.79 13.36 1.60
N ILE A 359 28.84 12.45 1.34
CA ILE A 359 28.67 11.23 2.16
C ILE A 359 29.82 10.27 1.82
N PRO A 360 30.63 9.79 2.80
CA PRO A 360 30.42 9.81 4.26
C PRO A 360 31.09 10.95 5.05
N SER A 361 31.85 11.83 4.42
CA SER A 361 32.61 12.92 5.08
C SER A 361 31.77 14.07 5.67
N ALA A 362 30.49 14.17 5.34
CA ALA A 362 29.65 15.28 5.75
C ALA A 362 29.07 15.04 7.15
N ASP A 363 29.05 16.07 8.01
CA ASP A 363 28.53 16.00 9.39
C ASP A 363 27.03 15.63 9.39
N PRO A 364 26.65 14.38 9.73
CA PRO A 364 25.27 13.93 9.65
C PRO A 364 24.36 14.70 10.62
N SER A 365 24.92 15.22 11.72
CA SER A 365 24.18 15.93 12.76
C SER A 365 23.56 17.25 12.28
N LYS A 366 24.10 17.85 11.22
CA LYS A 366 23.56 19.08 10.62
C LYS A 366 22.67 18.80 9.42
N ILE A 367 23.07 17.84 8.58
CA ILE A 367 22.41 17.57 7.30
C ILE A 367 21.07 16.87 7.51
N ILE A 368 21.02 15.85 8.36
CA ILE A 368 19.83 15.02 8.50
C ILE A 368 18.65 15.82 9.08
N PRO A 369 18.80 16.58 10.19
CA PRO A 369 17.71 17.40 10.71
C PRO A 369 17.24 18.51 9.78
N LEU A 370 18.13 19.02 8.91
CA LEU A 370 17.76 20.03 7.92
C LEU A 370 16.99 19.41 6.74
N ALA A 371 17.43 18.26 6.24
CA ALA A 371 16.76 17.51 5.17
C ALA A 371 15.37 17.05 5.56
N ILE A 372 15.21 16.47 6.74
CA ILE A 372 13.90 16.06 7.26
C ILE A 372 12.99 17.27 7.37
N HIS A 373 13.45 18.32 8.05
CA HIS A 373 12.64 19.51 8.26
C HIS A 373 12.07 20.08 6.96
N ASN A 374 12.89 20.15 5.90
CA ASN A 374 12.49 20.68 4.61
C ASN A 374 11.46 19.82 3.87
N ASN A 375 11.30 18.54 4.25
CA ASN A 375 10.40 17.60 3.58
C ASN A 375 9.18 17.20 4.43
N GLU A 376 9.19 17.36 5.75
CA GLU A 376 8.08 17.00 6.65
C GLU A 376 6.71 17.51 6.19
N ARG A 377 6.62 18.77 5.77
CA ARG A 377 5.35 19.35 5.30
C ARG A 377 4.81 18.67 4.05
N ASN A 378 5.70 18.27 3.15
CA ASN A 378 5.31 17.60 1.91
C ASN A 378 4.85 16.17 2.21
N LEU A 379 5.57 15.45 3.07
CA LEU A 379 5.17 14.11 3.51
C LEU A 379 3.83 14.13 4.25
N ALA A 380 3.64 15.07 5.19
CA ALA A 380 2.36 15.23 5.87
C ALA A 380 1.23 15.55 4.88
N THR A 381 1.49 16.43 3.90
CA THR A 381 0.50 16.80 2.87
C THR A 381 0.15 15.62 1.97
N GLU A 382 1.11 14.76 1.62
CA GLU A 382 0.87 13.54 0.85
C GLU A 382 -0.09 12.60 1.59
N VAL A 383 0.12 12.37 2.89
CA VAL A 383 -0.79 11.57 3.71
C VAL A 383 -2.18 12.20 3.82
N ILE A 384 -2.26 13.51 4.01
CA ILE A 384 -3.55 14.22 4.07
C ILE A 384 -4.32 14.04 2.75
N ASN A 385 -3.62 14.17 1.62
CA ASN A 385 -4.20 14.04 0.30
C ASN A 385 -4.64 12.60 -0.01
N SER A 386 -4.04 11.57 0.58
CA SER A 386 -4.50 10.18 0.39
C SER A 386 -5.88 9.92 1.02
N TYR A 387 -6.34 10.79 1.92
CA TYR A 387 -7.66 10.71 2.56
C TYR A 387 -8.66 11.75 2.05
N SER A 388 -8.32 12.61 1.09
CA SER A 388 -9.23 13.69 0.66
C SER A 388 -10.51 13.20 -0.03
N LYS A 389 -10.56 11.92 -0.37
CA LYS A 389 -11.74 11.25 -0.94
C LYS A 389 -12.55 10.45 0.10
N VAL A 390 -11.91 10.08 1.21
CA VAL A 390 -12.60 9.50 2.38
C VAL A 390 -13.23 10.60 3.22
N TYR A 391 -12.51 11.71 3.39
CA TYR A 391 -12.93 12.87 4.15
C TYR A 391 -12.77 14.13 3.30
N GLU A 392 -13.89 14.69 2.86
CA GLU A 392 -13.86 15.98 2.17
C GLU A 392 -13.29 17.06 3.10
N ASN A 393 -12.50 17.99 2.56
CA ASN A 393 -11.85 19.06 3.33
C ASN A 393 -10.96 18.57 4.50
N VAL A 394 -10.48 17.32 4.46
CA VAL A 394 -9.62 16.73 5.52
C VAL A 394 -8.47 17.63 5.94
N GLY A 395 -7.82 18.31 4.99
CA GLY A 395 -6.74 19.26 5.26
C GLY A 395 -7.19 20.42 6.16
N THR A 396 -8.40 20.93 5.96
CA THR A 396 -9.01 21.98 6.79
C THR A 396 -9.39 21.41 8.16
N ILE A 397 -10.03 20.24 8.21
CA ILE A 397 -10.48 19.61 9.47
C ILE A 397 -9.30 19.42 10.43
N ILE A 398 -8.20 18.84 9.97
CA ILE A 398 -7.03 18.60 10.85
C ILE A 398 -6.30 19.88 11.25
N THR A 399 -6.50 21.01 10.56
CA THR A 399 -5.86 22.28 10.98
C THR A 399 -6.36 22.74 12.35
N ALA A 400 -7.48 22.21 12.86
CA ALA A 400 -7.92 22.47 14.22
C ALA A 400 -6.93 21.99 15.30
N LEU A 401 -6.04 21.04 14.96
CA LEU A 401 -4.94 20.62 15.82
C LEU A 401 -3.75 21.61 15.79
N SER A 402 -3.84 22.72 15.06
CA SER A 402 -2.70 23.61 14.92
C SER A 402 -2.39 24.36 16.20
N GLY A 403 -1.12 24.36 16.62
CA GLY A 403 -0.69 24.96 17.88
C GLY A 403 -1.05 24.17 19.14
N GLU A 404 -1.75 23.03 19.01
CA GLU A 404 -2.09 22.17 20.13
C GLU A 404 -0.82 21.51 20.72
N PRO A 405 -0.84 21.10 22.00
CA PRO A 405 0.32 20.42 22.60
C PRO A 405 0.59 19.08 21.92
N MET A 406 1.86 18.67 21.89
CA MET A 406 2.22 17.37 21.31
C MET A 406 1.64 16.17 22.07
N ILE A 407 1.34 16.32 23.37
CA ILE A 407 0.76 15.29 24.24
C ILE A 407 -0.51 15.87 24.87
N PHE A 408 -1.60 15.10 24.85
CA PHE A 408 -2.87 15.49 25.46
C PHE A 408 -3.72 14.26 25.80
N SER A 409 -4.82 14.43 26.54
CA SER A 409 -5.80 13.37 26.75
C SER A 409 -6.81 13.30 25.59
N GLY A 410 -7.43 12.15 25.35
CA GLY A 410 -8.44 12.00 24.29
C GLY A 410 -9.62 12.97 24.44
N LYS A 411 -9.98 13.34 25.68
CA LYS A 411 -10.96 14.41 25.97
C LYS A 411 -10.59 15.77 25.36
N HIS A 412 -9.30 16.02 25.13
CA HIS A 412 -8.84 17.23 24.45
C HIS A 412 -9.34 17.29 23.00
N LEU A 413 -9.44 16.16 22.31
CA LEU A 413 -9.95 16.11 20.95
C LEU A 413 -11.40 16.59 20.87
N ASP A 414 -12.23 16.35 21.88
CA ASP A 414 -13.62 16.87 21.90
C ASP A 414 -13.69 18.38 22.10
N LYS A 415 -12.67 18.97 22.72
CA LYS A 415 -12.57 20.44 22.85
C LYS A 415 -12.15 21.07 21.52
N VAL A 416 -11.36 20.35 20.73
CA VAL A 416 -10.87 20.80 19.42
C VAL A 416 -11.90 20.54 18.32
N ALA A 417 -12.63 19.42 18.37
CA ALA A 417 -13.55 18.98 17.32
C ALA A 417 -14.58 20.05 16.90
N PRO A 418 -15.21 20.84 17.80
CA PRO A 418 -16.20 21.85 17.41
C PRO A 418 -15.63 22.93 16.48
N LYS A 419 -14.31 23.18 16.52
CA LYS A 419 -13.64 24.13 15.60
C LYS A 419 -13.71 23.66 14.14
N THR A 420 -13.99 22.38 13.90
CA THR A 420 -14.03 21.77 12.57
C THR A 420 -15.42 21.66 11.98
N ALA A 421 -16.49 21.91 12.77
CA ALA A 421 -17.86 21.59 12.39
C ALA A 421 -18.29 22.15 11.03
N SER A 422 -17.81 23.35 10.66
CA SER A 422 -18.12 23.98 9.37
C SER A 422 -17.38 23.40 8.15
N ALA A 423 -16.37 22.55 8.36
CA ALA A 423 -15.58 21.94 7.31
C ALA A 423 -16.11 20.54 6.90
N TRP A 424 -16.96 19.93 7.73
CA TRP A 424 -17.58 18.64 7.43
C TRP A 424 -18.73 18.83 6.45
N THR A 425 -18.76 18.00 5.41
CA THR A 425 -19.89 17.91 4.48
C THR A 425 -20.89 16.82 4.90
N GLU A 426 -20.43 15.86 5.69
CA GLU A 426 -21.23 14.80 6.31
C GLU A 426 -21.64 15.16 7.75
N GLU A 427 -22.33 14.24 8.42
CA GLU A 427 -22.72 14.39 9.83
C GLU A 427 -21.49 14.50 10.74
N TYR A 428 -21.22 15.71 11.19
CA TYR A 428 -20.18 16.01 12.16
C TYR A 428 -20.50 15.39 13.53
N SER A 429 -19.51 14.71 14.11
CA SER A 429 -19.50 14.39 15.55
C SER A 429 -18.08 14.40 16.11
N PRO A 430 -17.90 14.64 17.42
CA PRO A 430 -16.60 14.49 18.07
C PRO A 430 -15.97 13.10 17.87
N LEU A 431 -16.80 12.05 17.84
CA LEU A 431 -16.34 10.68 17.58
C LEU A 431 -15.75 10.54 16.17
N ARG A 432 -16.40 11.11 15.15
CA ARG A 432 -15.87 11.11 13.78
C ARG A 432 -14.57 11.90 13.66
N PHE A 433 -14.43 13.01 14.38
CA PHE A 433 -13.15 13.72 14.43
C PHE A 433 -12.03 12.85 15.04
N ARG A 434 -12.30 12.14 16.14
CA ARG A 434 -11.33 11.20 16.75
C ARG A 434 -10.93 10.09 15.78
N GLN A 435 -11.91 9.50 15.11
CA GLN A 435 -11.70 8.45 14.12
C GLN A 435 -10.82 8.95 12.98
N LEU A 436 -11.14 10.11 12.38
CA LEU A 436 -10.36 10.71 11.31
C LEU A 436 -8.90 10.92 11.71
N VAL A 437 -8.62 11.53 12.86
CA VAL A 437 -7.23 11.82 13.27
C VAL A 437 -6.44 10.56 13.61
N ALA A 438 -7.11 9.49 14.05
CA ALA A 438 -6.52 8.18 14.30
C ALA A 438 -6.20 7.45 12.99
N GLU A 439 -7.17 7.33 12.08
CA GLU A 439 -7.04 6.68 10.77
C GLU A 439 -5.94 7.31 9.92
N LEU A 440 -5.89 8.65 9.85
CA LEU A 440 -4.82 9.34 9.14
C LEU A 440 -3.45 9.04 9.74
N GLY A 441 -3.38 8.66 11.02
CA GLY A 441 -2.15 8.49 11.79
C GLY A 441 -1.55 9.83 12.23
N VAL A 442 -2.38 10.86 12.42
CA VAL A 442 -1.96 12.16 12.98
C VAL A 442 -1.84 12.03 14.50
N VAL A 443 -2.80 11.36 15.13
CA VAL A 443 -2.85 11.16 16.58
C VAL A 443 -2.73 9.67 16.89
N GLY A 444 -1.83 9.35 17.81
CA GLY A 444 -1.59 8.00 18.31
C GLY A 444 -1.85 7.89 19.81
N LYS A 445 -1.90 6.66 20.30
CA LYS A 445 -2.08 6.33 21.72
C LYS A 445 -0.72 6.09 22.38
N ILE A 446 -0.42 6.84 23.43
CA ILE A 446 0.78 6.64 24.24
C ILE A 446 0.68 5.29 24.94
N ARG A 447 1.68 4.45 24.72
CA ARG A 447 1.84 3.16 25.40
C ARG A 447 2.71 3.29 26.63
N SER A 448 3.88 3.92 26.47
CA SER A 448 4.83 4.13 27.55
C SER A 448 5.63 5.41 27.32
N GLY A 449 6.13 5.99 28.41
CA GLY A 449 7.01 7.15 28.40
C GLY A 449 8.13 6.95 29.41
N ASN A 450 9.35 7.33 29.04
CA ASN A 450 10.50 7.31 29.94
C ASN A 450 10.99 8.74 30.17
N GLU A 451 10.77 9.24 31.39
CA GLU A 451 11.14 10.62 31.75
C GLU A 451 12.63 10.91 31.68
N LYS A 452 13.48 9.90 31.94
CA LYS A 452 14.94 10.06 31.91
C LYS A 452 15.45 10.26 30.49
N THR A 453 14.95 9.45 29.55
CA THR A 453 15.35 9.53 28.14
C THR A 453 14.50 10.51 27.34
N ARG A 454 13.39 10.98 27.91
CA ARG A 454 12.37 11.80 27.23
C ARG A 454 11.80 11.10 25.98
N ILE A 455 11.70 9.78 26.01
CA ILE A 455 11.16 8.98 24.90
C ILE A 455 9.73 8.54 25.21
N ILE A 456 8.83 8.72 24.24
CA ILE A 456 7.47 8.20 24.20
C ILE A 456 7.39 7.13 23.11
N SER A 457 6.84 6.00 23.49
CA SER A 457 6.46 4.91 22.60
C SER A 457 4.95 4.97 22.42
N ALA A 458 4.48 5.09 21.17
CA ALA A 458 3.07 5.30 20.88
C ALA A 458 2.58 4.46 19.70
N ASP A 459 1.36 3.97 19.83
CA ASP A 459 0.65 3.21 18.81
C ASP A 459 -0.04 4.16 17.83
N PHE A 460 0.14 3.95 16.54
CA PHE A 460 -0.63 4.62 15.49
C PHE A 460 -1.41 3.58 14.68
N GLU A 461 -2.59 3.97 14.18
CA GLU A 461 -3.50 3.03 13.50
C GLU A 461 -2.87 2.39 12.27
N TYR A 462 -2.02 3.11 11.55
CA TYR A 462 -1.39 2.62 10.33
C TYR A 462 -0.44 1.44 10.50
N ASN A 463 -0.15 1.05 11.73
CA ASN A 463 0.69 -0.08 12.09
C ASN A 463 -0.12 -1.17 12.81
N LYS A 464 -1.46 -1.15 12.67
CA LYS A 464 -2.39 -2.10 13.26
C LYS A 464 -3.32 -2.65 12.18
N ASP A 465 -3.74 -3.89 12.38
CA ASP A 465 -4.72 -4.54 11.51
C ASP A 465 -6.15 -4.04 11.83
N ASP A 466 -6.36 -3.57 13.07
CA ASP A 466 -7.62 -3.03 13.59
C ASP A 466 -7.57 -1.52 13.83
N ARG A 467 -8.76 -0.90 13.94
CA ARG A 467 -8.92 0.52 14.28
C ARG A 467 -8.33 0.88 15.63
N LEU A 468 -7.73 2.07 15.72
CA LEU A 468 -7.19 2.60 16.98
C LEU A 468 -8.27 3.36 17.75
N THR A 469 -8.85 2.71 18.76
CA THR A 469 -9.85 3.36 19.61
C THR A 469 -9.23 4.41 20.55
N ILE A 470 -9.68 5.66 20.42
CA ILE A 470 -9.33 6.78 21.31
C ILE A 470 -10.56 7.17 22.16
N ASN A 471 -10.46 6.92 23.46
CA ASN A 471 -11.46 7.35 24.44
C ASN A 471 -10.98 8.57 25.25
N ASP A 472 -11.85 9.12 26.10
CA ASP A 472 -11.60 10.36 26.86
C ASP A 472 -10.35 10.30 27.75
N THR A 473 -10.06 9.11 28.29
CA THR A 473 -8.95 8.86 29.21
C THR A 473 -7.67 8.41 28.50
N THR A 474 -7.72 8.24 27.17
CA THR A 474 -6.57 7.82 26.38
C THR A 474 -5.51 8.92 26.38
N ASN A 475 -4.30 8.62 26.84
CA ASN A 475 -3.16 9.51 26.64
C ASN A 475 -2.74 9.46 25.18
N CYS A 476 -2.80 10.62 24.51
CA CYS A 476 -2.61 10.77 23.08
C CYS A 476 -1.33 11.55 22.78
N VAL A 477 -0.78 11.35 21.59
CA VAL A 477 0.38 12.09 21.09
C VAL A 477 0.22 12.38 19.60
N VAL A 478 0.71 13.55 19.16
CA VAL A 478 0.77 13.88 17.73
C VAL A 478 2.01 13.25 17.10
N HIS A 479 1.85 12.69 15.90
CA HIS A 479 2.93 12.06 15.14
C HIS A 479 3.97 13.11 14.67
N PRO A 480 5.29 12.87 14.81
CA PRO A 480 6.34 13.85 14.50
C PRO A 480 6.31 14.44 13.09
N MET A 481 5.98 13.63 12.09
CA MET A 481 5.80 14.07 10.69
C MET A 481 4.85 15.27 10.54
N PHE A 482 3.87 15.45 11.44
CA PHE A 482 2.90 16.54 11.35
C PHE A 482 3.27 17.80 12.15
N TYR A 483 4.35 17.78 12.96
CA TYR A 483 4.72 18.91 13.83
C TYR A 483 4.85 20.21 13.08
N ARG A 484 5.52 20.19 11.92
CA ARG A 484 5.74 21.40 11.12
C ARG A 484 4.51 21.83 10.32
N LYS A 485 3.66 20.88 9.91
CA LYS A 485 2.43 21.17 9.14
C LYS A 485 1.38 21.82 10.03
N LEU A 486 1.25 21.34 11.27
CA LEU A 486 0.27 21.79 12.25
C LEU A 486 0.86 22.77 13.27
N SER A 487 2.14 23.12 13.19
CA SER A 487 2.80 24.00 14.18
C SER A 487 2.58 23.52 15.62
N ILE A 488 2.73 22.22 15.86
CA ILE A 488 2.48 21.58 17.16
C ILE A 488 3.41 22.16 18.23
N ASN A 489 2.88 22.42 19.42
CA ASN A 489 3.70 22.86 20.54
C ASN A 489 4.55 21.68 21.08
N THR A 490 5.87 21.80 20.89
CA THR A 490 6.90 20.81 21.27
C THR A 490 7.74 21.24 22.49
N GLU A 491 7.30 22.25 23.26
CA GLU A 491 8.02 22.77 24.45
C GLU A 491 8.35 21.70 25.49
N ALA A 492 7.55 20.62 25.55
CA ALA A 492 7.78 19.50 26.45
C ALA A 492 9.01 18.65 26.10
N LYS A 493 9.60 18.84 24.91
CA LYS A 493 10.85 18.20 24.44
C LYS A 493 10.85 16.67 24.59
N TRP A 494 9.77 16.02 24.15
CA TRP A 494 9.71 14.56 24.07
C TRP A 494 10.07 14.08 22.66
N ILE A 495 10.69 12.91 22.58
CA ILE A 495 10.92 12.16 21.36
C ILE A 495 9.81 11.13 21.22
N VAL A 496 9.08 11.14 20.11
CA VAL A 496 7.97 10.21 19.87
C VAL A 496 8.38 9.17 18.85
N TYR A 497 8.30 7.89 19.24
CA TYR A 497 8.52 6.75 18.37
C TYR A 497 7.20 6.02 18.10
N PRO A 498 6.73 5.99 16.84
CA PRO A 498 5.40 5.50 16.49
C PRO A 498 5.27 3.97 16.26
N PHE A 499 6.25 3.16 16.66
CA PHE A 499 6.31 1.71 16.38
C PHE A 499 6.82 0.90 17.59
N PRO A 500 6.03 0.81 18.67
CA PRO A 500 6.51 0.33 19.97
C PRO A 500 6.50 -1.20 20.14
N ASP A 501 5.84 -1.93 19.23
CA ASP A 501 5.64 -3.38 19.30
C ASP A 501 6.80 -4.23 18.80
N HIS A 502 7.80 -3.63 18.15
CA HIS A 502 8.77 -4.42 17.42
C HIS A 502 10.04 -4.68 18.25
N ASP A 503 10.37 -5.95 18.52
CA ASP A 503 11.58 -6.32 19.28
C ASP A 503 12.86 -5.77 18.65
N ASP A 504 12.91 -5.64 17.32
CA ASP A 504 14.02 -4.98 16.61
C ASP A 504 14.27 -3.55 17.06
N TYR A 505 13.25 -2.86 17.60
CA TYR A 505 13.41 -1.51 18.07
C TYR A 505 14.23 -1.45 19.36
N LYS A 506 14.24 -2.52 20.17
CA LYS A 506 15.18 -2.65 21.29
C LYS A 506 16.63 -2.72 20.79
N ILE A 507 16.86 -3.46 19.71
CA ILE A 507 18.18 -3.61 19.07
C ILE A 507 18.66 -2.27 18.50
N ILE A 508 17.81 -1.57 17.74
CA ILE A 508 18.15 -0.27 17.14
C ILE A 508 18.39 0.81 18.22
N HIS A 509 17.71 0.70 19.37
CA HIS A 509 17.94 1.60 20.50
C HIS A 509 19.15 1.23 21.37
N GLY A 510 19.61 -0.01 21.33
CA GLY A 510 20.70 -0.52 22.16
C GLY A 510 20.33 -0.63 23.64
N ASN A 511 19.08 -1.07 23.93
CA ASN A 511 18.68 -1.48 25.28
C ASN A 511 18.86 -2.98 25.48
#